data_AF-A0A1M6V4R5-F1
#
_entry.id   AF-A0A1M6V4R5-F1
#
_cell.length_a   1.000
_cell.length_b   1.000
_cell.length_c   1.000
_cell.angle_alpha   90.00
_cell.angle_beta   90.00
_cell.angle_gamma   90.00
#
_symmetry.space_group_name_H-M   'P 1'
#
loop_
_entity.id
_entity.type
_entity.pdbx_description
1 polymer ?
#
loop_
_entity_poly.entity_id
_entity_poly.type
_entity_poly.pdbx_seq_one_letter_code
_entity_poly.pdbx_strand_id
1 'polypeptide(L)' 'MTIEFKVEGMSCQHCVVAVTNAIRAQLPSAQVEVDLVSGRVTVESAQPVDVSLLKTVVDEVGYTVTGVPSVAPH' A
#
# COMPACT_ATOMS: atom_id res chain seq x y z
N MET A 1 4.62 -7.74 10.76
CA MET A 1 4.71 -6.27 10.77
C MET A 1 3.65 -5.73 9.85
N THR A 2 2.93 -4.71 10.30
CA THR A 2 1.81 -4.13 9.55
C THR A 2 2.11 -2.67 9.28
N ILE A 3 1.90 -2.26 8.03
CA ILE A 3 2.16 -0.89 7.56
C ILE A 3 0.88 -0.36 6.94
N GLU A 4 0.39 0.76 7.44
CA GLU A 4 -0.84 1.38 6.97
C GLU A 4 -0.58 2.76 6.41
N PHE A 5 -0.89 3.03 5.15
CA PHE A 5 -0.69 4.33 4.51
C PHE A 5 -1.93 4.78 3.75
N LYS A 6 -2.00 6.07 3.41
CA LYS A 6 -3.08 6.61 2.57
C LYS A 6 -2.58 6.86 1.17
N VAL A 7 -3.43 6.61 0.19
CA VAL A 7 -3.15 6.85 -1.22
C VAL A 7 -4.22 7.75 -1.80
N GLU A 8 -3.81 8.82 -2.44
CA GLU A 8 -4.70 9.72 -3.17
C GLU A 8 -4.82 9.32 -4.64
N GLY A 9 -6.00 9.57 -5.21
CA GLY A 9 -6.32 9.26 -6.61
C GLY A 9 -6.99 7.90 -6.85
N MET A 10 -7.10 7.03 -5.84
CA MET A 10 -7.84 5.77 -5.97
C MET A 10 -9.34 5.98 -5.81
N SER A 11 -10.04 6.10 -6.94
CA SER A 11 -11.52 6.27 -6.96
C SER A 11 -12.27 5.06 -7.52
N CYS A 12 -11.58 4.04 -8.02
CA CYS A 12 -12.19 2.87 -8.66
C CYS A 12 -11.60 1.55 -8.15
N GLN A 13 -12.40 0.48 -8.14
CA GLN A 13 -11.92 -0.87 -7.77
C GLN A 13 -10.78 -1.37 -8.68
N HIS A 14 -10.71 -0.95 -9.95
CA HIS A 14 -9.58 -1.27 -10.82
C HIS A 14 -8.25 -0.64 -10.34
N CYS A 15 -8.30 0.56 -9.79
CA CYS A 15 -7.14 1.24 -9.22
C CYS A 15 -6.56 0.43 -8.04
N VAL A 16 -7.46 -0.10 -7.21
CA VAL A 16 -7.09 -0.98 -6.08
C VAL A 16 -6.34 -2.20 -6.57
N VAL A 17 -6.89 -2.89 -7.56
CA VAL A 17 -6.27 -4.12 -8.09
C VAL A 17 -4.88 -3.83 -8.67
N ALA A 18 -4.71 -2.68 -9.35
CA ALA A 18 -3.42 -2.25 -9.87
C ALA A 18 -2.39 -2.04 -8.75
N VAL A 19 -2.74 -1.26 -7.73
CA VAL A 19 -1.86 -0.99 -6.57
C VAL A 19 -1.53 -2.27 -5.81
N THR A 20 -2.53 -3.10 -5.52
CA THR A 20 -2.35 -4.38 -4.84
C THR A 20 -1.41 -5.31 -5.62
N ASN A 21 -1.59 -5.43 -6.94
CA ASN A 21 -0.70 -6.25 -7.75
C ASN A 21 0.73 -5.70 -7.79
N ALA A 22 0.90 -4.39 -7.90
CA ALA A 22 2.22 -3.77 -7.90
C ALA A 22 2.97 -4.00 -6.58
N ILE A 23 2.27 -3.89 -5.44
CA ILE A 23 2.85 -4.19 -4.11
C ILE A 23 3.18 -5.68 -4.01
N ARG A 24 2.28 -6.58 -4.41
CA ARG A 24 2.51 -8.03 -4.37
C ARG A 24 3.61 -8.49 -5.33
N ALA A 25 3.88 -7.75 -6.40
CA ALA A 25 5.00 -8.04 -7.30
C ALA A 25 6.35 -7.85 -6.60
N GLN A 26 6.47 -6.84 -5.72
CA GLN A 26 7.66 -6.65 -4.90
C GLN A 26 7.66 -7.49 -3.62
N LEU A 27 6.47 -7.73 -3.07
CA LEU A 27 6.25 -8.43 -1.80
C LEU A 27 5.25 -9.56 -2.00
N PRO A 28 5.65 -10.67 -2.66
CA PRO A 28 4.72 -11.77 -2.97
C PRO A 28 4.17 -12.45 -1.72
N SER A 29 4.87 -12.34 -0.60
CA SER A 29 4.50 -12.89 0.70
C SER A 29 3.75 -11.90 1.60
N ALA A 30 3.52 -10.65 1.15
CA ALA A 30 2.76 -9.67 1.92
C ALA A 30 1.26 -9.77 1.60
N GLN A 31 0.43 -9.65 2.64
CA GLN A 31 -0.99 -9.36 2.50
C GLN A 31 -1.18 -7.88 2.27
N VAL A 32 -2.05 -7.54 1.30
CA VAL A 32 -2.38 -6.15 0.98
C VAL A 32 -3.90 -6.02 1.03
N GLU A 33 -4.37 -5.16 1.91
CA GLU A 33 -5.77 -4.74 2.02
C GLU A 33 -5.90 -3.28 1.63
N VAL A 34 -6.95 -2.95 0.90
CA VAL A 34 -7.20 -1.59 0.43
C VAL A 34 -8.63 -1.20 0.74
N ASP A 35 -8.79 -0.16 1.55
CA ASP A 35 -10.05 0.45 1.90
C ASP A 35 -10.27 1.70 1.04
N LEU A 36 -11.10 1.57 0.00
CA LEU A 36 -11.46 2.69 -0.89
C LEU A 36 -12.26 3.78 -0.18
N VAL A 37 -13.07 3.41 0.82
CA VAL A 37 -13.94 4.34 1.53
C VAL A 37 -13.10 5.39 2.27
N SER A 38 -12.01 4.97 2.90
CA SER A 38 -11.09 5.82 3.63
C SER A 38 -9.82 6.19 2.86
N GLY A 39 -9.60 5.61 1.67
CA GLY A 39 -8.38 5.73 0.88
C GLY A 39 -7.14 5.13 1.57
N ARG A 40 -7.33 4.09 2.38
CA ARG A 40 -6.28 3.46 3.20
C ARG A 40 -5.78 2.17 2.54
N VAL A 41 -4.48 1.93 2.61
CA VAL A 41 -3.83 0.68 2.21
C VAL A 41 -3.09 0.12 3.41
N THR A 42 -3.35 -1.14 3.71
CA THR A 42 -2.74 -1.90 4.80
C THR A 42 -1.92 -3.02 4.20
N VAL A 43 -0.64 -3.09 4.56
CA VAL A 43 0.30 -4.12 4.09
C VAL A 43 0.81 -4.89 5.29
N GLU A 44 0.48 -6.17 5.35
CA GLU A 44 0.94 -7.11 6.35
C GLU A 44 2.04 -7.98 5.78
N SER A 45 3.21 -7.98 6.41
CA SER A 45 4.34 -8.80 5.99
C SER A 45 5.06 -9.40 7.19
N ALA A 46 5.59 -10.61 7.00
CA ALA A 46 6.48 -11.24 7.98
C ALA A 46 7.84 -10.53 8.09
N GLN A 47 8.23 -9.80 7.05
CA GLN A 47 9.48 -9.06 6.98
C GLN A 47 9.24 -7.55 7.11
N PRO A 48 10.25 -6.78 7.57
CA PRO A 48 10.18 -5.33 7.52
C PRO A 48 10.05 -4.86 6.07
N VAL A 49 9.05 -4.02 5.82
CA VAL A 49 8.77 -3.46 4.51
C VAL A 49 9.15 -1.98 4.50
N ASP A 50 9.94 -1.59 3.50
CA ASP A 50 10.33 -0.20 3.33
C ASP A 50 9.17 0.65 2.79
N VAL A 51 8.86 1.71 3.53
CA VAL A 51 7.84 2.69 3.15
C VAL A 51 8.21 3.37 1.83
N SER A 52 9.49 3.66 1.63
CA SER A 52 9.97 4.25 0.38
C SER A 52 9.75 3.32 -0.81
N LEU A 53 9.90 2.00 -0.63
CA LEU A 53 9.58 1.02 -1.67
C LEU A 53 8.09 1.07 -2.02
N LEU A 54 7.22 1.04 -1.01
CA LEU A 54 5.77 1.14 -1.22
C LEU A 54 5.38 2.43 -1.95
N LYS A 55 6.01 3.56 -1.58
CA LYS A 55 5.81 4.84 -2.28
C LYS A 55 6.19 4.77 -3.75
N THR A 56 7.38 4.25 -4.06
CA THR A 56 7.83 4.09 -5.45
C THR A 56 6.88 3.20 -6.25
N VAL A 57 6.47 2.07 -5.68
CA VAL A 57 5.54 1.14 -6.33
C VAL A 57 4.20 1.80 -6.65
N VAL A 58 3.68 2.60 -5.72
CA VAL A 58 2.40 3.31 -5.88
C VAL A 58 2.54 4.48 -6.88
N ASP A 59 3.71 5.14 -6.92
CA ASP A 59 4.02 6.19 -7.90
C ASP A 59 4.12 5.64 -9.33
N GLU A 60 4.74 4.47 -9.50
CA GLU A 60 4.87 3.77 -10.79
C GLU A 60 3.51 3.41 -11.42
N VAL A 61 2.48 3.15 -10.61
CA VAL A 61 1.11 2.93 -11.08
C VAL A 61 0.28 4.21 -11.17
N GLY A 62 0.88 5.38 -10.91
CA GLY A 62 0.28 6.69 -11.10
C GLY A 62 -0.53 7.23 -9.91
N TYR A 63 -0.25 6.76 -8.69
CA TYR A 63 -0.90 7.29 -7.48
C TYR A 63 0.13 7.84 -6.50
N THR A 64 -0.33 8.65 -5.55
CA THR A 64 0.57 9.28 -4.57
C THR A 64 0.21 8.83 -3.16
N VAL A 65 1.22 8.38 -2.40
CA VAL A 65 1.07 8.06 -0.98
C VAL A 65 1.15 9.35 -0.16
N THR A 66 0.06 9.71 0.52
CA THR A 66 -0.03 10.96 1.29
C THR A 66 -0.13 10.76 2.81
N GLY A 67 -0.39 9.53 3.27
CA GLY A 67 -0.34 9.18 4.69
C GLY A 67 1.03 8.63 5.09
N VAL A 68 1.64 9.17 6.15
CA VAL A 68 2.77 8.51 6.80
C VAL A 68 2.30 7.18 7.39
N PRO A 69 3.07 6.10 7.24
CA PRO A 69 2.70 4.88 7.89
C PRO A 69 2.81 5.03 9.38
N SER A 70 1.67 4.90 10.05
CA SER A 70 1.68 4.65 11.49
C SER A 70 2.15 3.21 11.64
N VAL A 71 3.47 3.01 11.74
CA VAL A 71 4.01 1.73 12.18
C VAL A 71 3.56 1.55 13.62
N ALA A 72 2.54 0.75 13.85
CA ALA A 72 2.14 0.41 15.21
C ALA A 72 3.23 -0.52 15.78
N PRO A 73 3.94 -0.14 16.85
CA PRO A 73 4.78 -1.09 17.58
C PRO A 73 3.83 -2.13 18.21
N HIS A 74 4.00 -3.40 17.85
CA HIS A 74 3.33 -4.50 18.54
C HIS A 74 3.97 -4.71 19.91
#